data_AF-A0A3D5F550-F1
#
_entry.id   AF-A0A3D5F550-F1
#
_cell.length_a   1.000
_cell.length_b   1.000
_cell.length_c   1.000
_cell.angle_alpha   90.00
_cell.angle_beta   90.00
_cell.angle_gamma   90.00
#
_symmetry.space_group_name_H-M   'P 1'
#
loop_
_entity.id
_entity.type
_entity.pdbx_description
1 polymer ?
#
loop_
_entity_poly.entity_id
_entity_poly.type
_entity_poly.pdbx_seq_one_letter_code
_entity_poly.pdbx_strand_id
1 'polypeptide(L)'
;MTDNADPYHDIRPFNDAEVPASIERLINDQEFINAIVNHRFEHSPRWLSSLLSPLVKVLLRLKWRKFKTVAHIQNEVGVFMQSLLQRTSQGITVKGLDKLDPGKAYIFISNHRDIAMDPALVNFALHRAGHETALIAFGDNLLKKPSATELMKLNKG
;
A
#
# COMPACT_ATOMS: atom_id res chain seq x y z
N MET A 1 -20.83 -21.81 20.60
CA MET A 1 -19.49 -21.21 20.82
C MET A 1 -18.97 -20.78 19.47
N THR A 2 -19.17 -19.52 19.11
CA THR A 2 -18.67 -18.93 17.86
C THR A 2 -18.24 -17.49 18.13
N ASP A 3 -17.01 -17.24 17.71
CA ASP A 3 -16.35 -15.96 17.43
C ASP A 3 -16.05 -15.00 18.57
N ASN A 4 -14.84 -15.19 19.09
CA ASN A 4 -13.94 -14.13 19.49
C ASN A 4 -13.79 -13.16 18.29
N ALA A 5 -14.71 -12.18 18.16
CA ALA A 5 -14.57 -11.12 17.18
C ALA A 5 -13.26 -10.38 17.47
N ASP A 6 -12.32 -10.45 16.52
CA ASP A 6 -11.02 -9.79 16.62
C ASP A 6 -11.24 -8.28 16.89
N PRO A 7 -10.90 -7.78 18.09
CA PRO A 7 -11.22 -6.40 18.49
C PRO A 7 -10.43 -5.36 17.69
N TYR A 8 -9.40 -5.77 16.94
CA TYR A 8 -8.55 -4.89 16.17
C TYR A 8 -8.83 -4.95 14.67
N HIS A 9 -9.82 -5.75 14.22
CA HIS A 9 -10.13 -5.95 12.80
C HIS A 9 -10.22 -4.63 12.00
N ASP A 10 -10.78 -3.59 12.60
CA ASP A 10 -10.99 -2.30 11.94
C ASP A 10 -9.72 -1.47 11.78
N ILE A 11 -8.70 -1.70 12.62
CA ILE A 11 -7.47 -0.90 12.66
C ILE A 11 -6.20 -1.68 12.30
N ARG A 12 -6.25 -3.01 12.26
CA ARG A 12 -5.09 -3.83 11.90
C ARG A 12 -4.93 -3.92 10.37
N PRO A 13 -3.70 -4.18 9.90
CA PRO A 13 -3.48 -4.59 8.52
C PRO A 13 -4.21 -5.86 8.13
N PHE A 14 -4.33 -6.06 6.82
CA PHE A 14 -4.82 -7.33 6.29
C PHE A 14 -3.82 -8.45 6.49
N ASN A 15 -4.34 -9.65 6.71
CA ASN A 15 -3.62 -10.90 6.58
C ASN A 15 -3.74 -11.45 5.15
N ASP A 16 -2.97 -12.49 4.83
CA ASP A 16 -2.93 -13.08 3.49
C ASP A 16 -4.29 -13.55 2.98
N ALA A 17 -5.19 -14.02 3.86
CA ALA A 17 -6.52 -14.49 3.45
C ALA A 17 -7.45 -13.33 3.02
N GLU A 18 -7.21 -12.12 3.50
CA GLU A 18 -8.01 -10.93 3.21
C GLU A 18 -7.54 -10.21 1.92
N VAL A 19 -6.30 -10.45 1.49
CA VAL A 19 -5.68 -9.78 0.33
C VAL A 19 -6.49 -9.93 -0.96
N PRO A 20 -6.89 -11.15 -1.40
CA PRO A 20 -7.62 -11.30 -2.67
C PRO A 20 -8.98 -10.57 -2.67
N ALA A 21 -9.68 -10.62 -1.55
CA ALA A 21 -10.99 -9.97 -1.40
C ALA A 21 -10.86 -8.44 -1.40
N SER A 22 -9.83 -7.91 -0.72
CA SER A 22 -9.52 -6.47 -0.73
C SER A 22 -9.21 -5.95 -2.12
N ILE A 23 -8.41 -6.69 -2.90
CA ILE A 23 -8.09 -6.35 -4.29
C ILE A 23 -9.35 -6.33 -5.18
N GLU A 24 -10.23 -7.31 -5.04
CA GLU A 24 -11.52 -7.32 -5.73
C GLU A 24 -12.37 -6.10 -5.37
N ARG A 25 -12.44 -5.72 -4.07
CA ARG A 25 -13.16 -4.51 -3.64
C ARG A 25 -12.56 -3.24 -4.26
N LEU A 26 -11.24 -3.12 -4.29
CA LEU A 26 -10.55 -1.99 -4.93
C LEU A 26 -10.84 -1.88 -6.42
N ILE A 27 -10.78 -2.99 -7.16
CA ILE A 27 -11.06 -2.99 -8.61
C ILE A 27 -12.53 -2.62 -8.90
N ASN A 28 -13.44 -2.99 -8.01
CA ASN A 28 -14.85 -2.70 -8.16
C ASN A 28 -15.26 -1.29 -7.67
N ASP A 29 -14.40 -0.61 -6.90
CA ASP A 29 -14.61 0.79 -6.50
C ASP A 29 -14.52 1.72 -7.73
N GLN A 30 -15.67 2.29 -8.11
CA GLN A 30 -15.77 3.16 -9.27
C GLN A 30 -15.01 4.47 -9.09
N GLU A 31 -14.95 5.01 -7.87
CA GLU A 31 -14.21 6.23 -7.57
C GLU A 31 -12.70 5.98 -7.74
N PHE A 32 -12.22 4.84 -7.24
CA PHE A 32 -10.82 4.43 -7.39
C PHE A 32 -10.42 4.27 -8.87
N ILE A 33 -11.23 3.56 -9.65
CA ILE A 33 -10.96 3.37 -11.09
C ILE A 33 -10.98 4.69 -11.83
N ASN A 34 -11.98 5.54 -11.57
CA ASN A 34 -12.07 6.86 -12.19
C ASN A 34 -10.86 7.73 -11.82
N ALA A 35 -10.36 7.65 -10.58
CA ALA A 35 -9.15 8.36 -10.16
C ALA A 35 -7.91 7.89 -10.95
N ILE A 36 -7.73 6.58 -11.14
CA ILE A 36 -6.63 6.04 -11.96
C ILE A 36 -6.73 6.52 -13.41
N VAL A 37 -7.92 6.44 -14.01
CA VAL A 37 -8.15 6.86 -15.40
C VAL A 37 -7.86 8.34 -15.56
N ASN A 38 -8.43 9.18 -14.70
CA ASN A 38 -8.25 10.63 -14.76
C ASN A 38 -6.79 11.04 -14.54
N HIS A 39 -6.05 10.33 -13.69
CA HIS A 39 -4.63 10.60 -13.48
C HIS A 39 -3.77 10.15 -14.68
N ARG A 40 -4.04 8.98 -15.27
CA ARG A 40 -3.28 8.49 -16.44
C ARG A 40 -3.62 9.22 -17.73
N PHE A 41 -4.83 9.76 -17.84
CA PHE A 41 -5.36 10.41 -19.03
C PHE A 41 -5.79 11.85 -18.73
N GLU A 42 -5.02 12.57 -17.93
CA GLU A 42 -5.34 13.92 -17.45
C GLU A 42 -5.60 14.94 -18.59
N HIS A 43 -5.05 14.69 -19.78
CA HIS A 43 -5.23 15.51 -20.97
C HIS A 43 -6.33 15.01 -21.93
N SER A 44 -7.10 13.99 -21.55
CA SER A 44 -8.16 13.41 -22.39
C SER A 44 -9.56 13.95 -22.05
N PRO A 45 -10.49 13.93 -23.02
CA PRO A 45 -11.86 14.40 -22.77
C PRO A 45 -12.61 13.47 -21.81
N ARG A 46 -13.44 14.04 -20.92
CA ARG A 46 -14.12 13.31 -19.82
C ARG A 46 -14.97 12.12 -20.28
N TRP A 47 -15.54 12.16 -21.47
CA TRP A 47 -16.32 11.04 -22.02
C TRP A 47 -15.45 9.81 -22.30
N LEU A 48 -14.17 10.01 -22.64
CA LEU A 48 -13.21 8.93 -22.88
C LEU A 48 -12.89 8.20 -21.56
N SER A 49 -12.83 8.91 -20.44
CA SER A 49 -12.60 8.29 -19.13
C SER A 49 -13.67 7.25 -18.81
N SER A 50 -14.95 7.56 -19.03
CA SER A 50 -16.06 6.62 -18.79
C SER A 50 -15.99 5.37 -19.69
N LEU A 51 -15.50 5.51 -20.92
CA LEU A 51 -15.32 4.39 -21.85
C LEU A 51 -14.12 3.51 -21.47
N LEU A 52 -13.07 4.10 -20.92
CA LEU A 52 -11.83 3.39 -20.54
C LEU A 52 -11.93 2.70 -19.18
N SER A 53 -12.81 3.14 -18.29
CA SER A 53 -13.02 2.52 -16.97
C SER A 53 -13.20 0.99 -17.00
N PRO A 54 -14.06 0.38 -17.85
CA PRO A 54 -14.18 -1.08 -17.91
C PRO A 54 -12.89 -1.76 -18.40
N LEU A 55 -12.17 -1.16 -19.35
CA LEU A 55 -10.91 -1.69 -19.84
C LEU A 55 -9.84 -1.68 -18.74
N VAL A 56 -9.75 -0.57 -17.99
CA VAL A 56 -8.83 -0.45 -16.85
C VAL A 56 -9.15 -1.48 -15.76
N LYS A 57 -10.43 -1.72 -15.46
CA LYS A 57 -10.84 -2.79 -14.52
C LYS A 57 -10.31 -4.16 -14.94
N VAL A 58 -10.49 -4.53 -16.21
CA VAL A 58 -10.01 -5.82 -16.73
C VAL A 58 -8.48 -5.92 -16.64
N LEU A 59 -7.77 -4.87 -17.05
CA LEU A 59 -6.31 -4.82 -16.99
C LEU A 59 -5.77 -4.92 -15.55
N LEU A 60 -6.38 -4.18 -14.61
CA LEU A 60 -6.02 -4.25 -13.20
C LEU A 60 -6.30 -5.64 -12.63
N ARG A 61 -7.44 -6.25 -12.96
CA ARG A 61 -7.76 -7.62 -12.51
C ARG A 61 -6.73 -8.63 -12.98
N LEU A 62 -6.33 -8.56 -14.25
CA LEU A 62 -5.28 -9.44 -14.79
C LEU A 62 -3.93 -9.19 -14.11
N LYS A 63 -3.54 -7.91 -13.93
CA LYS A 63 -2.26 -7.54 -13.33
C LYS A 63 -2.18 -7.89 -11.85
N TRP A 64 -3.26 -7.73 -11.10
CA TRP A 64 -3.30 -7.88 -9.65
C TRP A 64 -3.69 -9.28 -9.18
N ARG A 65 -4.12 -10.17 -10.09
CA ARG A 65 -4.40 -11.59 -9.79
C ARG A 65 -3.24 -12.34 -9.13
N LYS A 66 -2.00 -11.89 -9.33
CA LYS A 66 -0.80 -12.47 -8.71
C LYS A 66 -0.66 -12.14 -7.21
N PHE A 67 -1.35 -11.11 -6.72
CA PHE A 67 -1.27 -10.68 -5.33
C PHE A 67 -2.20 -11.54 -4.48
N LYS A 68 -1.60 -12.49 -3.75
CA LYS A 68 -2.30 -13.42 -2.87
C LYS A 68 -1.88 -13.26 -1.42
N THR A 69 -0.78 -12.56 -1.17
CA THR A 69 -0.18 -12.39 0.16
C THR A 69 0.27 -10.95 0.32
N VAL A 70 0.38 -10.52 1.58
CA VAL A 70 0.93 -9.20 1.94
C VAL A 70 2.36 -9.08 1.42
N ALA A 71 3.14 -10.16 1.47
CA ALA A 71 4.51 -10.18 0.95
C ALA A 71 4.60 -9.85 -0.55
N HIS A 72 3.66 -10.34 -1.37
CA HIS A 72 3.64 -9.98 -2.80
C HIS A 72 3.43 -8.48 -3.01
N ILE A 73 2.58 -7.86 -2.20
CA ILE A 73 2.32 -6.42 -2.25
C ILE A 73 3.54 -5.63 -1.80
N GLN A 74 4.14 -6.00 -0.65
CA GLN A 74 5.35 -5.35 -0.12
C GLN A 74 6.51 -5.40 -1.14
N ASN A 75 6.68 -6.52 -1.84
CA ASN A 75 7.69 -6.65 -2.89
C ASN A 75 7.47 -5.66 -4.04
N GLU A 76 6.23 -5.52 -4.54
CA GLU A 76 5.93 -4.58 -5.62
C GLU A 76 6.03 -3.12 -5.17
N VAL A 77 5.63 -2.83 -3.94
CA VAL A 77 5.83 -1.52 -3.31
C VAL A 77 7.33 -1.22 -3.23
N GLY A 78 8.15 -2.19 -2.84
CA GLY A 78 9.62 -2.05 -2.81
C GLY A 78 10.21 -1.71 -4.19
N VAL A 79 9.80 -2.43 -5.24
CA VAL A 79 10.22 -2.14 -6.62
C VAL A 79 9.78 -0.74 -7.07
N PHE A 80 8.53 -0.37 -6.76
CA PHE A 80 8.01 0.97 -7.07
C PHE A 80 8.80 2.06 -6.34
N MET A 81 9.03 1.91 -5.04
CA MET A 81 9.80 2.85 -4.22
C MET A 81 11.23 3.01 -4.73
N GLN A 82 11.88 1.90 -5.12
CA GLN A 82 13.20 1.96 -5.73
C GLN A 82 13.20 2.79 -7.02
N SER A 83 12.25 2.55 -7.92
CA SER A 83 12.13 3.32 -9.17
C SER A 83 11.77 4.79 -8.92
N LEU A 84 10.95 5.07 -7.90
CA LEU A 84 10.56 6.43 -7.53
C LEU A 84 11.80 7.19 -7.05
N LEU A 85 12.51 6.65 -6.06
CA LEU A 85 13.69 7.27 -5.48
C LEU A 85 14.80 7.52 -6.50
N GLN A 86 14.99 6.63 -7.46
CA GLN A 86 15.96 6.83 -8.55
C GLN A 86 15.62 8.04 -9.43
N ARG A 87 14.33 8.40 -9.56
CA ARG A 87 13.87 9.50 -10.42
C ARG A 87 13.71 10.82 -9.67
N THR A 88 13.34 10.75 -8.39
CA THR A 88 12.88 11.93 -7.63
C THR A 88 13.76 12.31 -6.46
N SER A 89 14.80 11.53 -6.14
CA SER A 89 15.72 11.82 -5.05
C SER A 89 17.18 11.75 -5.51
N GLN A 90 18.07 12.35 -4.73
CA GLN A 90 19.52 12.25 -4.91
C GLN A 90 20.11 10.98 -4.26
N GLY A 91 19.25 10.01 -3.93
CA GLY A 91 19.60 8.81 -3.18
C GLY A 91 19.15 8.88 -1.72
N ILE A 92 19.18 7.70 -1.08
CA ILE A 92 18.83 7.50 0.32
C ILE A 92 19.99 6.84 1.04
N THR A 93 20.33 7.33 2.24
CA THR A 93 21.33 6.73 3.10
C THR A 93 20.65 6.13 4.32
N VAL A 94 20.91 4.85 4.56
CA VAL A 94 20.36 4.09 5.70
C VAL A 94 21.53 3.65 6.57
N LYS A 95 21.43 3.86 7.89
CA LYS A 95 22.48 3.50 8.87
C LYS A 95 21.85 2.87 10.11
N GLY A 96 22.50 1.86 10.67
CA GLY A 96 22.13 1.28 11.96
C GLY A 96 21.09 0.15 11.88
N LEU A 97 20.53 -0.16 10.72
CA LEU A 97 19.66 -1.32 10.55
C LEU A 97 20.41 -2.64 10.80
N ASP A 98 21.70 -2.68 10.44
CA ASP A 98 22.63 -3.79 10.68
C ASP A 98 22.81 -4.13 12.17
N LYS A 99 22.43 -3.23 13.06
CA LYS A 99 22.51 -3.41 14.52
C LYS A 99 21.21 -3.95 15.12
N LEU A 100 20.16 -4.09 14.33
CA LEU A 100 18.87 -4.59 14.77
C LEU A 100 18.82 -6.11 14.62
N ASP A 101 18.25 -6.76 15.63
CA ASP A 101 18.02 -8.20 15.64
C ASP A 101 16.69 -8.51 14.93
N PRO A 102 16.68 -9.26 13.81
CA PRO A 102 15.44 -9.57 13.09
C PRO A 102 14.39 -10.31 13.94
N GLY A 103 14.79 -10.99 15.02
CA GLY A 103 13.88 -11.70 15.92
C GLY A 103 13.24 -10.83 17.00
N LYS A 104 13.55 -9.52 17.05
CA LYS A 104 13.03 -8.60 18.07
C LYS A 104 12.07 -7.57 17.49
N ALA A 105 11.04 -7.24 18.29
CA ALA A 105 10.11 -6.17 17.97
C ALA A 105 10.75 -4.80 18.25
N TYR A 106 10.57 -3.86 17.32
CA TYR A 106 11.02 -2.48 17.44
C TYR A 106 9.89 -1.50 17.13
N ILE A 107 9.93 -0.34 17.76
CA ILE A 107 9.08 0.80 17.41
C ILE A 107 9.96 1.84 16.73
N PHE A 108 9.63 2.18 15.48
CA PHE A 108 10.31 3.22 14.73
C PHE A 108 9.58 4.55 14.93
N ILE A 109 10.31 5.55 15.39
CA ILE A 109 9.79 6.90 15.59
C ILE A 109 10.45 7.81 14.56
N SER A 110 9.64 8.38 13.68
CA SER A 110 10.09 9.38 12.70
C SER A 110 9.65 10.78 13.11
N ASN A 111 10.29 11.79 12.55
CA ASN A 111 9.72 13.14 12.53
C ASN A 111 8.44 13.17 11.67
N HIS A 112 7.63 14.22 11.80
CA HIS A 112 6.35 14.37 11.10
C HIS A 112 6.51 15.30 9.89
N ARG A 113 7.38 14.92 8.93
CA ARG A 113 7.60 15.75 7.75
C ARG A 113 6.62 15.40 6.64
N ASP A 114 6.35 14.11 6.47
CA ASP A 114 5.38 13.62 5.50
C ASP A 114 4.69 12.34 6.01
N ILE A 115 3.38 12.44 6.20
CA ILE A 115 2.56 11.37 6.79
C ILE A 115 2.56 10.06 5.96
N ALA A 116 2.85 10.12 4.67
CA ALA A 116 2.84 8.95 3.78
C ALA A 116 4.26 8.49 3.43
N MET A 117 5.16 9.42 3.10
CA MET A 117 6.50 9.09 2.64
C MET A 117 7.43 8.64 3.77
N ASP A 118 7.29 9.19 4.98
CA ASP A 118 8.13 8.80 6.12
C ASP A 118 8.00 7.28 6.42
N PRO A 119 6.80 6.71 6.64
CA PRO A 119 6.67 5.28 6.86
C PRO A 119 7.01 4.45 5.62
N ALA A 120 6.74 4.96 4.40
CA ALA A 120 7.11 4.25 3.17
C ALA A 120 8.64 4.09 3.03
N LEU A 121 9.43 5.10 3.41
CA LEU A 121 10.89 5.03 3.37
C LEU A 121 11.46 4.11 4.44
N VAL A 122 10.88 4.11 5.64
CA VAL A 122 11.25 3.17 6.71
C VAL A 122 10.99 1.73 6.27
N ASN A 123 9.78 1.44 5.76
CA ASN A 123 9.45 0.10 5.27
C ASN A 123 10.28 -0.31 4.05
N PHE A 124 10.59 0.62 3.15
CA PHE A 124 11.52 0.36 2.05
C PHE A 124 12.92 -0.02 2.53
N ALA A 125 13.45 0.69 3.54
CA ALA A 125 14.75 0.39 4.13
C ALA A 125 14.78 -0.98 4.82
N LEU A 126 13.74 -1.29 5.61
CA LEU A 126 13.57 -2.60 6.27
C LEU A 126 13.48 -3.74 5.25
N HIS A 127 12.61 -3.59 4.24
CA HIS A 127 12.41 -4.57 3.18
C HIS A 127 13.72 -4.86 2.44
N ARG A 128 14.47 -3.82 2.07
CA ARG A 128 15.77 -3.96 1.38
C ARG A 128 16.84 -4.63 2.25
N ALA A 129 16.78 -4.44 3.56
CA ALA A 129 17.70 -5.07 4.51
C ALA A 129 17.27 -6.48 4.93
N GLY A 130 16.16 -7.01 4.40
CA GLY A 130 15.66 -8.35 4.73
C GLY A 130 14.93 -8.44 6.07
N HIS A 131 14.58 -7.31 6.68
CA HIS A 131 13.74 -7.26 7.87
C HIS A 131 12.26 -7.31 7.48
N GLU A 132 11.41 -7.76 8.42
CA GLU A 132 9.98 -7.54 8.29
C GLU A 132 9.67 -6.04 8.27
N THR A 133 8.75 -5.63 7.40
CA THR A 133 8.27 -4.25 7.37
C THR A 133 7.40 -3.94 8.58
N ALA A 134 7.52 -2.71 9.08
CA ALA A 134 6.80 -2.23 10.24
C ALA A 134 5.30 -2.08 9.94
N LEU A 135 4.50 -2.25 11.00
CA LEU A 135 3.11 -1.84 11.02
C LEU A 135 3.08 -0.31 11.12
N ILE A 136 2.28 0.33 10.27
CA ILE A 136 2.19 1.78 10.22
C ILE A 136 0.92 2.19 10.94
N ALA A 137 1.06 3.02 11.98
CA ALA A 137 -0.08 3.62 12.64
C ALA A 137 -0.53 4.87 11.89
N PHE A 138 -1.81 4.94 11.54
CA PHE A 138 -2.40 6.11 10.89
C PHE A 138 -3.56 6.68 11.71
N GLY A 139 -3.77 7.99 11.58
CA GLY A 139 -4.96 8.65 12.13
C GLY A 139 -6.19 8.42 11.25
N ASP A 140 -7.36 8.46 11.88
CA ASP A 140 -8.69 8.39 11.26
C ASP A 140 -8.93 9.45 10.16
N ASN A 141 -8.24 10.59 10.25
CA ASN A 141 -8.35 11.71 9.31
C ASN A 141 -8.03 11.37 7.85
N LEU A 142 -7.24 10.31 7.59
CA LEU A 142 -6.87 9.86 6.25
C LEU A 142 -7.83 8.81 5.66
N LEU A 143 -8.71 8.24 6.49
CA LEU A 143 -9.57 7.09 6.13
C LEU A 143 -10.93 7.50 5.57
N LYS A 144 -11.04 8.69 4.98
CA LYS A 144 -12.32 9.24 4.49
C LYS A 144 -12.86 8.52 3.24
N LYS A 145 -12.03 7.73 2.55
CA LYS A 145 -12.42 7.00 1.33
C LYS A 145 -12.19 5.48 1.52
N PRO A 146 -13.16 4.63 1.19
CA PRO A 146 -13.02 3.17 1.33
C PRO A 146 -11.77 2.61 0.63
N SER A 147 -11.47 3.06 -0.59
CA SER A 147 -10.28 2.63 -1.33
C SER A 147 -8.97 3.05 -0.67
N ALA A 148 -8.93 4.19 0.02
CA ALA A 148 -7.74 4.60 0.76
C ALA A 148 -7.49 3.65 1.95
N THR A 149 -8.54 3.33 2.71
CA THR A 149 -8.48 2.37 3.83
C THR A 149 -8.02 0.99 3.37
N GLU A 150 -8.57 0.48 2.26
CA GLU A 150 -8.17 -0.81 1.69
C GLU A 150 -6.67 -0.82 1.31
N LEU A 151 -6.20 0.21 0.61
CA LEU A 151 -4.79 0.33 0.23
C LEU A 151 -3.85 0.42 1.43
N MET A 152 -4.26 1.15 2.47
CA MET A 152 -3.48 1.29 3.70
C MET A 152 -3.33 -0.06 4.40
N LYS A 153 -4.44 -0.77 4.63
CA LYS A 153 -4.42 -2.10 5.26
C LYS A 153 -3.64 -3.14 4.45
N LEU A 154 -3.66 -3.06 3.12
CA LEU A 154 -2.83 -3.91 2.25
C LEU A 154 -1.33 -3.63 2.38
N ASN A 155 -0.95 -2.41 2.75
CA ASN A 155 0.44 -1.98 2.89
C ASN A 155 0.94 -1.97 4.36
N LYS A 156 0.36 -2.82 5.21
CA LYS A 156 0.65 -2.85 6.66
C LYS A 156 0.34 -1.56 7.42
N GLY A 157 -0.60 -0.76 6.92
CA GLY A 157 -1.19 0.39 7.58
C GLY A 157 -2.47 0.11 8.33
#